data_AF-A0A1Q6JWN9-F1
#
_entry.id   AF-A0A1Q6JWN9-F1
#
_cell.length_a   1.000
_cell.length_b   1.000
_cell.length_c   1.000
_cell.angle_alpha   90.00
_cell.angle_beta   90.00
_cell.angle_gamma   90.00
#
_symmetry.space_group_name_H-M   'P 1'
#
loop_
_entity.id
_entity.type
_entity.pdbx_description
1 polymer ?
#
loop_
_entity_poly.entity_id
_entity_poly.type
_entity_poly.pdbx_seq_one_letter_code
_entity_poly.pdbx_strand_id
1 'polypeptide(L)'
;MIIIENKKVEEFENIIEKSKDQLINILKNTLYIKIDEIIIEKRLQLKNISEYEFEVIKTKAKLDDRKELEIYLKPIKSSRIKESIFCYWCLIYEEELFNRKIQQEGEMFLNKVLISELTKKKYYQSVFLEIENNKGNILETGTEINFIEILKYLKDQNNEKNTELKKYFEKLGDYVLLVGIKMDRKK
;
A
#
# COMPACT_ATOMS: atom_id res chain seq x y z
N MET A 1 15.27 -14.35 9.62
CA MET A 1 14.09 -13.47 9.74
C MET A 1 13.81 -12.75 8.41
N ILE A 2 14.87 -12.35 7.69
CA ILE A 2 14.93 -11.84 6.30
C ILE A 2 14.07 -12.58 5.28
N ILE A 3 14.35 -13.87 5.12
CA ILE A 3 13.70 -14.72 4.11
C ILE A 3 12.18 -14.83 4.36
N ILE A 4 11.72 -14.60 5.59
CA ILE A 4 10.34 -14.87 5.98
C ILE A 4 9.40 -13.73 5.56
N GLU A 5 9.80 -12.47 5.66
CA GLU A 5 8.93 -11.33 5.28
C GLU A 5 8.82 -11.17 3.76
N ASN A 6 9.92 -11.30 3.01
CA ASN A 6 9.86 -11.28 1.54
C ASN A 6 9.07 -12.48 0.98
N LYS A 7 9.21 -13.65 1.60
CA LYS A 7 8.39 -14.83 1.25
C LYS A 7 6.90 -14.61 1.50
N LYS A 8 6.51 -13.80 2.50
CA LYS A 8 5.09 -13.46 2.71
C LYS A 8 4.56 -12.58 1.59
N VAL A 9 5.34 -11.61 1.12
CA VAL A 9 4.94 -10.74 0.00
C VAL A 9 4.80 -11.56 -1.28
N GLU A 10 5.75 -12.44 -1.57
CA GLU A 10 5.67 -13.38 -2.69
C GLU A 10 4.47 -14.33 -2.58
N GLU A 11 4.23 -14.93 -1.41
CA GLU A 11 3.06 -15.78 -1.18
C GLU A 11 1.76 -14.97 -1.36
N PHE A 12 1.74 -13.70 -0.93
CA PHE A 12 0.59 -12.82 -1.08
C PHE A 12 0.34 -12.42 -2.54
N GLU A 13 1.37 -12.16 -3.33
CA GLU A 13 1.27 -11.88 -4.77
C GLU A 13 0.51 -13.00 -5.50
N ASN A 14 0.91 -14.25 -5.24
CA ASN A 14 0.24 -15.44 -5.76
C ASN A 14 -1.23 -15.56 -5.31
N ILE A 15 -1.55 -15.11 -4.09
CA ILE A 15 -2.92 -15.11 -3.56
C ILE A 15 -3.77 -14.03 -4.23
N ILE A 16 -3.18 -12.86 -4.52
CA ILE A 16 -3.85 -11.77 -5.26
C ILE A 16 -4.22 -12.25 -6.66
N GLU A 17 -3.32 -12.91 -7.38
CA GLU A 17 -3.62 -13.43 -8.73
C GLU A 17 -4.81 -14.39 -8.73
N LYS A 18 -4.89 -15.27 -7.73
CA LYS A 18 -5.99 -16.24 -7.58
C LYS A 18 -7.30 -15.62 -7.07
N SER A 19 -7.22 -14.47 -6.42
CA SER A 19 -8.35 -13.85 -5.69
C SER A 19 -8.59 -12.39 -6.10
N LYS A 20 -8.22 -12.02 -7.33
CA LYS A 20 -8.22 -10.64 -7.83
C LYS A 20 -9.58 -9.97 -7.68
N ASP A 21 -10.66 -10.63 -8.11
CA ASP A 21 -12.03 -10.09 -8.00
C ASP A 21 -12.44 -9.83 -6.55
N GLN A 22 -12.00 -10.70 -5.63
CA GLN A 22 -12.30 -10.52 -4.24
C GLN A 22 -11.52 -9.35 -3.64
N LEU A 23 -10.23 -9.21 -3.96
CA LEU A 23 -9.45 -8.06 -3.55
C LEU A 23 -10.09 -6.76 -4.05
N ILE A 24 -10.49 -6.71 -5.32
CA ILE A 24 -11.20 -5.57 -5.91
C ILE A 24 -12.47 -5.24 -5.10
N ASN A 25 -13.29 -6.25 -4.78
CA ASN A 25 -14.51 -6.05 -3.99
C ASN A 25 -14.22 -5.54 -2.57
N ILE A 26 -13.17 -6.03 -1.92
CA ILE A 26 -12.75 -5.54 -0.60
C ILE A 26 -12.37 -4.06 -0.71
N LEU A 27 -11.53 -3.69 -1.68
CA LEU A 27 -11.10 -2.30 -1.87
C LEU A 27 -12.28 -1.37 -2.21
N LYS A 28 -13.22 -1.82 -3.05
CA LYS A 28 -14.48 -1.10 -3.34
C LYS A 28 -15.29 -0.84 -2.07
N ASN A 29 -15.50 -1.87 -1.26
CA ASN A 29 -16.43 -1.78 -0.13
C ASN A 29 -15.81 -1.14 1.11
N THR A 30 -14.49 -1.20 1.25
CA THR A 30 -13.78 -0.62 2.39
C THR A 30 -13.33 0.80 2.08
N LEU A 31 -12.69 1.03 0.93
CA LEU A 31 -12.08 2.32 0.58
C LEU A 31 -12.97 3.17 -0.35
N TYR A 32 -14.11 2.65 -0.79
CA TYR A 32 -15.04 3.34 -1.72
C TYR A 32 -14.40 3.73 -3.06
N ILE A 33 -13.39 2.98 -3.50
CA ILE A 33 -12.70 3.18 -4.78
C ILE A 33 -13.35 2.31 -5.84
N LYS A 34 -13.81 2.91 -6.95
CA LYS A 34 -14.49 2.21 -8.03
C LYS A 34 -13.51 1.56 -9.02
N ILE A 35 -12.90 0.46 -8.60
CA ILE A 35 -11.87 -0.24 -9.36
C ILE A 35 -12.48 -1.29 -10.31
N ASP A 36 -12.30 -1.15 -11.61
CA ASP A 36 -12.74 -2.17 -12.57
C ASP A 36 -11.74 -3.33 -12.65
N GLU A 37 -10.44 -3.02 -12.60
CA GLU A 37 -9.38 -4.00 -12.76
C GLU A 37 -8.13 -3.62 -11.95
N ILE A 38 -7.38 -4.62 -11.49
CA ILE A 38 -6.04 -4.46 -10.88
C ILE A 38 -5.02 -5.32 -11.64
N ILE A 39 -3.92 -4.73 -12.05
CA ILE A 39 -2.81 -5.42 -12.72
C ILE A 39 -1.58 -5.32 -11.81
N ILE A 40 -0.93 -6.45 -11.51
CA ILE A 40 0.33 -6.45 -10.78
C ILE A 40 1.43 -6.01 -11.75
N GLU A 41 2.21 -4.99 -11.37
CA GLU A 41 3.30 -4.49 -12.22
C GLU A 41 4.64 -5.11 -11.83
N LYS A 42 5.00 -5.01 -10.54
CA LYS A 42 6.27 -5.47 -9.99
C LYS A 42 6.25 -5.46 -8.47
N ARG A 43 7.23 -6.13 -7.86
CA ARG A 43 7.61 -5.90 -6.46
C ARG A 43 8.61 -4.75 -6.36
N LEU A 44 8.49 -3.97 -5.29
CA LEU A 44 9.40 -2.89 -4.95
C LEU A 44 9.95 -3.13 -3.56
N GLN A 45 11.27 -3.01 -3.44
CA GLN A 45 11.98 -3.15 -2.17
C GLN A 45 12.62 -1.81 -1.82
N LEU A 46 12.45 -1.39 -0.57
CA LEU A 46 13.16 -0.24 0.01
C LEU A 46 14.67 -0.52 0.02
N LYS A 47 15.48 0.40 -0.54
CA LYS A 47 16.92 0.18 -0.72
C LYS A 47 17.79 1.02 0.20
N ASN A 48 17.40 2.25 0.51
CA ASN A 48 18.34 3.16 1.18
C ASN A 48 18.48 2.92 2.68
N ILE A 49 17.62 2.10 3.29
CA ILE A 49 17.67 1.82 4.74
C ILE A 49 17.72 0.31 4.95
N SER A 50 18.93 -0.25 4.98
CA SER A 50 19.18 -1.70 5.07
C SER A 50 18.64 -2.35 6.36
N GLU A 51 18.41 -1.57 7.41
CA GLU A 51 17.85 -2.03 8.68
C GLU A 51 16.36 -2.40 8.56
N TYR A 52 15.66 -1.85 7.57
CA TYR A 52 14.24 -2.11 7.34
C TYR A 52 14.04 -2.92 6.07
N GLU A 53 13.57 -4.15 6.25
CA GLU A 53 13.21 -5.04 5.15
C GLU A 53 11.77 -4.82 4.74
N PHE A 54 11.57 -3.89 3.80
CA PHE A 54 10.25 -3.48 3.37
C PHE A 54 10.06 -3.65 1.86
N GLU A 55 9.38 -4.74 1.50
CA GLU A 55 8.94 -5.03 0.13
C GLU A 55 7.41 -4.85 -0.02
N VAL A 56 6.95 -4.25 -1.12
CA VAL A 56 5.53 -4.06 -1.45
C VAL A 56 5.24 -4.54 -2.88
N ILE A 57 4.00 -4.92 -3.14
CA ILE A 57 3.52 -5.24 -4.49
C ILE A 57 2.97 -3.96 -5.10
N LYS A 58 3.58 -3.46 -6.17
CA LYS A 58 3.05 -2.34 -6.96
C LYS A 58 2.04 -2.87 -7.96
N THR A 59 0.87 -2.24 -7.96
CA THR A 59 -0.23 -2.57 -8.86
C THR A 59 -0.76 -1.31 -9.53
N LYS A 60 -1.32 -1.52 -10.73
CA LYS A 60 -2.03 -0.51 -11.50
C LYS A 60 -3.52 -0.84 -11.48
N ALA A 61 -4.31 0.03 -10.88
CA ALA A 61 -5.75 -0.11 -10.81
C ALA A 61 -6.42 0.77 -11.87
N LYS A 62 -7.30 0.18 -12.69
CA LYS A 62 -8.13 0.91 -13.64
C LYS A 62 -9.46 1.25 -12.98
N LEU A 63 -9.82 2.53 -12.99
CA LEU A 63 -11.07 3.03 -12.43
C LEU A 63 -12.19 3.07 -13.48
N ASP A 64 -13.43 3.14 -13.01
CA ASP A 64 -14.64 3.23 -13.84
C ASP A 64 -14.65 4.46 -14.76
N ASP A 65 -14.03 5.56 -14.31
CA ASP A 65 -13.85 6.80 -15.08
C ASP A 65 -12.67 6.75 -16.08
N ARG A 66 -12.11 5.55 -16.31
CA ARG A 66 -10.93 5.26 -17.17
C ARG A 66 -9.63 5.90 -16.70
N LYS A 67 -9.58 6.47 -15.49
CA LYS A 67 -8.30 6.85 -14.89
C LYS A 67 -7.57 5.63 -14.35
N GLU A 68 -6.28 5.79 -14.16
CA GLU A 68 -5.41 4.79 -13.58
C GLU A 68 -4.90 5.27 -12.23
N LEU A 69 -4.75 4.36 -11.28
CA LEU A 69 -4.29 4.62 -9.94
C LEU A 69 -3.19 3.64 -9.57
N GLU A 70 -2.07 4.14 -9.04
CA GLU A 70 -1.03 3.29 -8.49
C GLU A 70 -1.40 2.88 -7.07
N ILE A 71 -1.53 1.57 -6.84
CA ILE A 71 -1.85 0.97 -5.54
C ILE A 71 -0.73 0.03 -5.11
N TYR A 72 -0.30 0.17 -3.88
CA TYR A 72 0.78 -0.60 -3.27
C TYR A 72 0.22 -1.46 -2.14
N LEU A 73 0.52 -2.76 -2.18
CA LEU A 73 -0.09 -3.73 -1.29
C LEU A 73 0.96 -4.48 -0.46
N LYS A 74 0.73 -4.61 0.84
CA LYS A 74 1.56 -5.43 1.74
C LYS A 74 0.77 -5.93 2.95
N PRO A 75 0.82 -7.22 3.29
CA PRO A 75 0.39 -7.71 4.59
C PRO A 75 1.37 -7.23 5.66
N ILE A 76 0.89 -6.57 6.70
CA ILE A 76 1.73 -6.09 7.80
C ILE A 76 1.18 -6.54 9.15
N LYS A 77 2.06 -6.78 10.12
CA LYS A 77 1.63 -6.98 11.51
C LYS A 77 1.00 -5.71 12.04
N SER A 78 -0.12 -5.85 12.76
CA SER A 78 -0.80 -4.71 13.40
C SER A 78 0.12 -3.94 14.35
N SER A 79 1.06 -4.63 15.01
CA SER A 79 2.06 -4.01 15.90
C SER A 79 3.11 -3.16 15.18
N ARG A 80 3.23 -3.26 13.85
CA ARG A 80 4.23 -2.55 13.02
C ARG A 80 3.63 -1.51 12.09
N ILE A 81 2.41 -1.03 12.37
CA ILE A 81 1.74 -0.01 11.55
C ILE A 81 2.60 1.25 11.42
N LYS A 82 3.10 1.80 12.55
CA LYS A 82 3.92 3.02 12.55
C LYS A 82 5.21 2.89 11.75
N GLU A 83 5.92 1.79 11.94
CA GLU A 83 7.12 1.43 11.16
C GLU A 83 6.80 1.32 9.66
N SER A 84 5.67 0.69 9.32
CA SER A 84 5.24 0.50 7.94
C SER A 84 4.87 1.81 7.24
N ILE A 85 4.32 2.80 7.95
CA ILE A 85 4.06 4.15 7.41
C ILE A 85 5.39 4.79 6.98
N PHE A 86 6.40 4.75 7.86
CA PHE A 86 7.72 5.30 7.58
C PHE A 86 8.39 4.60 6.39
N CYS A 87 8.43 3.26 6.40
CA CYS A 87 9.06 2.50 5.33
C CYS A 87 8.36 2.69 3.98
N TYR A 88 7.02 2.73 3.96
CA TYR A 88 6.26 3.01 2.75
C TYR A 88 6.56 4.40 2.19
N TRP A 89 6.61 5.42 3.06
CA TRP A 89 6.97 6.77 2.66
C TRP A 89 8.35 6.83 2.00
N CYS A 90 9.36 6.24 2.63
CA CYS A 90 10.71 6.18 2.07
C CYS A 90 10.75 5.44 0.73
N LEU A 91 9.99 4.35 0.59
CA LEU A 91 9.93 3.56 -0.64
C LEU A 91 9.33 4.35 -1.81
N ILE A 92 8.22 5.06 -1.59
CA ILE A 92 7.60 5.91 -2.62
C ILE A 92 8.53 7.05 -3.01
N TYR A 93 9.17 7.66 -2.02
CA TYR A 93 10.14 8.74 -2.26
C TYR A 93 11.33 8.27 -3.12
N GLU A 94 11.88 7.09 -2.81
CA GLU A 94 12.93 6.45 -3.61
C GLU A 94 12.49 6.15 -5.04
N GLU A 95 11.28 5.62 -5.22
CA GLU A 95 10.74 5.32 -6.55
C GLU A 95 10.61 6.58 -7.41
N GLU A 96 10.10 7.68 -6.83
CA GLU A 96 9.95 8.96 -7.55
C GLU A 96 11.29 9.60 -7.95
N LEU A 97 12.28 9.59 -7.04
CA LEU A 97 13.61 10.10 -7.36
C LEU A 97 14.26 9.29 -8.49
N PHE A 98 14.11 7.96 -8.46
CA PHE A 98 14.61 7.09 -9.51
C PHE A 98 13.95 7.37 -10.86
N ASN A 99 12.61 7.49 -10.88
CA ASN A 99 11.85 7.77 -12.10
C ASN A 99 12.24 9.10 -12.77
N ARG A 100 12.56 10.13 -11.96
CA ARG A 100 12.90 11.47 -12.47
C ARG A 100 14.37 11.61 -12.90
N LYS A 101 15.19 10.57 -12.75
CA LYS A 101 16.65 10.61 -12.99
C LYS A 101 17.34 11.78 -12.28
N ILE A 102 16.80 12.21 -11.14
CA ILE A 102 17.42 13.27 -10.34
C ILE A 102 18.69 12.64 -9.76
N GLN A 103 19.84 13.06 -10.27
CA GLN A 103 21.13 12.66 -9.71
C GLN A 103 21.16 13.17 -8.26
N GLN A 104 21.58 12.32 -7.32
CA GLN A 104 21.75 12.64 -5.90
C GLN A 104 22.94 13.60 -5.66
N GLU A 105 23.25 14.49 -6.60
CA GLU A 105 24.31 15.49 -6.45
C GLU A 105 23.75 16.70 -5.70
N GLY A 106 23.86 16.64 -4.37
CA GLY A 106 23.72 17.81 -3.50
C GLY A 106 22.31 17.96 -2.92
N GLU A 107 22.25 17.86 -1.59
CA GLU A 107 21.08 18.01 -0.72
C GLU A 107 20.08 16.83 -0.79
N MET A 108 20.26 15.88 0.14
CA MET A 108 19.10 15.17 0.70
C MET A 108 18.15 16.23 1.26
N PHE A 109 17.14 16.62 0.48
CA PHE A 109 16.07 17.47 0.98
C PHE A 109 15.42 16.74 2.16
N LEU A 110 15.65 17.25 3.36
CA LEU A 110 14.97 16.82 4.57
C LEU A 110 13.51 17.25 4.42
N ASN A 111 12.74 16.43 3.73
CA ASN A 111 11.32 16.67 3.50
C ASN A 111 10.58 16.45 4.80
N LYS A 112 10.10 17.54 5.39
CA LYS A 112 9.16 17.46 6.50
C LYS A 112 7.85 16.92 5.97
N VAL A 113 7.42 15.79 6.53
CA VAL A 113 6.17 15.11 6.17
C VAL A 113 5.13 15.45 7.21
N LEU A 114 4.00 15.96 6.76
CA LEU A 114 2.81 16.09 7.59
C LEU A 114 2.07 14.75 7.56
N ILE A 115 1.88 14.16 8.74
CA ILE A 115 1.05 12.98 8.93
C ILE A 115 -0.32 13.45 9.40
N SER A 116 -1.30 13.44 8.50
CA SER A 116 -2.70 13.69 8.86
C SER A 116 -3.38 12.35 9.11
N GLU A 117 -3.76 12.06 10.36
CA GLU A 117 -4.57 10.87 10.65
C GLU A 117 -5.96 11.08 10.03
N LEU A 118 -6.26 10.30 9.00
CA LEU A 118 -7.55 10.33 8.34
C LEU A 118 -8.37 9.16 8.82
N THR A 119 -9.33 9.43 9.69
CA THR A 119 -10.50 8.58 9.93
C THR A 119 -10.23 7.11 10.31
N LYS A 120 -10.55 6.76 11.56
CA LYS A 120 -10.78 5.36 11.93
C LYS A 120 -12.20 4.95 11.55
N LYS A 121 -12.35 3.97 10.65
CA LYS A 121 -13.64 3.35 10.31
C LYS A 121 -13.71 1.91 10.82
N LYS A 122 -14.85 1.25 10.63
CA LYS A 122 -15.12 -0.10 11.16
C LYS A 122 -14.06 -1.14 10.78
N TYR A 123 -13.55 -1.06 9.54
CA TYR A 123 -12.66 -2.04 8.93
C TYR A 123 -11.29 -1.50 8.52
N TYR A 124 -11.05 -0.19 8.65
CA TYR A 124 -9.76 0.36 8.27
C TYR A 124 -9.41 1.63 9.05
N GLN A 125 -8.12 1.92 9.05
CA GLN A 125 -7.50 3.14 9.57
C GLN A 125 -6.73 3.78 8.42
N SER A 126 -6.86 5.09 8.21
CA SER A 126 -6.10 5.77 7.14
C SER A 126 -5.19 6.86 7.66
N VAL A 127 -4.12 7.06 6.93
CA VAL A 127 -3.14 8.10 7.16
C VAL A 127 -2.83 8.75 5.84
N PHE A 128 -2.88 10.07 5.78
CA PHE A 128 -2.43 10.83 4.62
C PHE A 128 -1.09 11.48 4.91
N LEU A 129 -0.17 11.30 3.96
CA LEU A 129 1.18 11.82 4.01
C LEU A 129 1.36 12.88 2.92
N GLU A 130 1.71 14.09 3.35
CA GLU A 130 1.98 15.23 2.47
C GLU A 130 3.36 15.82 2.77
N ILE A 131 4.05 16.28 1.71
CA ILE A 131 5.34 16.98 1.85
C ILE A 131 5.06 18.46 2.12
N GLU A 132 5.40 18.95 3.32
CA GLU A 132 5.18 20.37 3.66
C GLU A 132 6.05 21.31 2.79
N ASN A 133 7.24 20.87 2.40
CA ASN A 133 8.21 21.64 1.63
C ASN A 133 8.50 20.97 0.27
N ASN A 134 7.48 20.74 -0.54
CA ASN A 134 7.58 20.01 -1.82
C ASN A 134 8.31 20.81 -2.93
N LYS A 135 9.46 21.38 -2.63
CA LYS A 135 10.33 22.05 -3.60
C LYS A 135 10.85 20.99 -4.57
N GLY A 136 10.26 20.94 -5.77
CA GLY A 136 10.56 19.92 -6.80
C GLY A 136 9.37 19.05 -7.20
N ASN A 137 8.19 19.22 -6.58
CA ASN A 137 6.96 18.48 -6.88
C ASN A 137 7.17 16.96 -6.92
N ILE A 138 7.97 16.39 -6.01
CA ILE A 138 8.40 14.96 -6.04
C ILE A 138 7.19 14.03 -6.04
N LEU A 139 6.16 14.38 -5.28
CA LEU A 139 4.79 13.88 -5.41
C LEU A 139 3.87 15.04 -5.79
N GLU A 140 2.88 14.86 -6.65
CA GLU A 140 1.97 15.95 -7.03
C GLU A 140 1.16 16.45 -5.83
N THR A 141 0.66 15.53 -4.99
CA THR A 141 -0.08 15.90 -3.77
C THR A 141 0.27 15.12 -2.51
N GLY A 142 0.65 13.84 -2.63
CA GLY A 142 0.98 13.02 -1.47
C GLY A 142 0.54 11.59 -1.68
N THR A 143 0.47 10.83 -0.59
CA THR A 143 0.02 9.45 -0.60
C THR A 143 -0.88 9.14 0.57
N GLU A 144 -1.91 8.33 0.32
CA GLU A 144 -2.82 7.83 1.34
C GLU A 144 -2.46 6.38 1.66
N ILE A 145 -2.33 6.05 2.94
CA ILE A 145 -2.06 4.70 3.42
C ILE A 145 -3.27 4.22 4.19
N ASN A 146 -3.85 3.11 3.77
CA ASN A 146 -4.98 2.46 4.41
C ASN A 146 -4.54 1.15 5.05
N PHE A 147 -4.93 0.92 6.30
CA PHE A 147 -4.70 -0.32 7.04
C PHE A 147 -6.03 -1.05 7.22
N ILE A 148 -6.30 -2.02 6.35
CA ILE A 148 -7.57 -2.76 6.35
C ILE A 148 -7.46 -3.97 7.29
N GLU A 149 -8.36 -4.06 8.27
CA GLU A 149 -8.61 -5.26 9.10
C GLU A 149 -9.30 -6.35 8.25
N ILE A 150 -8.57 -6.85 7.25
CA ILE A 150 -9.11 -7.70 6.18
C ILE A 150 -9.74 -8.97 6.71
N LEU A 151 -9.16 -9.61 7.72
CA LEU A 151 -9.71 -10.81 8.32
C LEU A 151 -11.06 -10.55 9.01
N LYS A 152 -11.19 -9.41 9.70
CA LYS A 152 -12.43 -8.99 10.33
C LYS A 152 -13.50 -8.68 9.28
N TYR A 153 -13.13 -7.94 8.22
CA TYR A 153 -14.03 -7.70 7.09
C TYR A 153 -14.54 -9.02 6.48
N LEU A 154 -13.63 -9.95 6.18
CA LEU A 154 -13.97 -11.23 5.57
C LEU A 154 -14.85 -12.11 6.45
N LYS A 155 -14.68 -12.06 7.78
CA LYS A 155 -15.55 -12.77 8.73
C LYS A 155 -16.96 -12.16 8.79
N ASP A 156 -17.07 -10.83 8.84
CA ASP A 156 -18.36 -10.13 8.92
C ASP A 156 -19.22 -10.32 7.67
N GLN A 157 -18.61 -10.48 6.49
CA GLN A 157 -19.34 -10.63 5.23
C GLN A 157 -19.99 -12.01 5.04
N ASN A 158 -19.79 -12.97 5.97
CA ASN A 158 -20.45 -14.29 6.01
C ASN A 158 -20.55 -15.03 4.66
N ASN A 159 -19.58 -14.83 3.77
CA ASN A 159 -19.58 -15.44 2.44
C ASN A 159 -18.90 -16.81 2.53
N GLU A 160 -19.66 -17.91 2.35
CA GLU A 160 -19.16 -19.29 2.36
C GLU A 160 -18.17 -19.61 1.23
N LYS A 161 -18.01 -18.70 0.25
CA LYS A 161 -16.89 -18.72 -0.70
C LYS A 161 -15.61 -18.38 0.04
N ASN A 162 -15.06 -19.38 0.73
CA ASN A 162 -13.85 -19.33 1.52
C ASN A 162 -12.62 -19.25 0.60
N THR A 163 -12.46 -18.06 0.05
CA THR A 163 -11.43 -17.59 -0.87
C THR A 163 -10.04 -17.61 -0.25
N GLU A 164 -9.02 -17.92 -1.04
CA GLU A 164 -7.61 -18.04 -0.64
C GLU A 164 -7.09 -16.87 0.23
N LEU A 165 -7.57 -15.63 0.01
CA LEU A 165 -7.26 -14.48 0.86
C LEU A 165 -7.61 -14.70 2.34
N LYS A 166 -8.78 -15.27 2.66
CA LYS A 166 -9.19 -15.50 4.04
C LYS A 166 -8.25 -16.50 4.73
N LYS A 167 -7.98 -17.64 4.08
CA LYS A 167 -7.06 -18.66 4.59
C LYS A 167 -5.65 -18.08 4.82
N TYR A 168 -5.19 -17.25 3.89
CA TYR A 168 -3.89 -16.59 4.00
C TYR A 168 -3.82 -15.67 5.23
N PHE A 169 -4.79 -14.78 5.42
CA PHE A 169 -4.80 -13.89 6.59
C PHE A 169 -5.12 -14.59 7.92
N GLU A 170 -5.86 -15.72 7.90
CA GLU A 170 -6.04 -16.58 9.08
C GLU A 170 -4.72 -17.20 9.54
N LYS A 171 -3.90 -17.70 8.59
CA LYS A 171 -2.55 -18.23 8.88
C LYS A 171 -1.62 -17.16 9.43
N LEU A 172 -1.74 -15.92 8.95
CA LEU A 172 -0.93 -14.80 9.40
C LEU A 172 -1.31 -14.31 10.80
N GLY A 173 -2.59 -14.42 11.20
CA GLY A 173 -3.07 -14.04 12.52
C GLY A 173 -3.33 -12.54 12.65
N ASP A 174 -2.41 -11.81 13.30
CA ASP A 174 -2.57 -10.39 13.69
C ASP A 174 -2.22 -9.38 12.58
N TYR A 175 -2.39 -9.78 11.32
CA TYR A 175 -2.01 -8.98 10.16
C TYR A 175 -3.18 -8.14 9.64
N VAL A 176 -2.84 -6.93 9.19
CA VAL A 176 -3.69 -6.04 8.39
C VAL A 176 -3.14 -5.93 6.98
N LEU A 177 -3.97 -5.52 6.02
CA LEU A 177 -3.53 -5.19 4.68
C LEU A 177 -3.20 -3.70 4.60
N LEU A 178 -1.94 -3.37 4.36
CA LEU A 178 -1.53 -2.04 3.93
C LEU A 178 -1.91 -1.85 2.46
N VAL A 179 -2.65 -0.78 2.19
CA VAL A 179 -3.02 -0.30 0.85
C VAL A 179 -2.56 1.14 0.73
N GLY A 180 -1.40 1.34 0.11
CA GLY A 180 -0.85 2.64 -0.23
C GLY A 180 -1.40 3.11 -1.58
N ILE A 181 -1.86 4.35 -1.65
CA ILE A 181 -2.47 4.94 -2.84
C ILE A 181 -1.70 6.21 -3.14
N LYS A 182 -1.09 6.28 -4.32
CA LYS A 182 -0.46 7.51 -4.79
C LYS A 182 -1.53 8.42 -5.38
N MET A 183 -1.61 9.65 -4.85
CA MET A 183 -2.63 10.61 -5.28
C MET A 183 -2.03 11.60 -6.27
N ASP A 184 -2.50 11.54 -7.51
CA ASP A 184 -2.31 12.58 -8.52
C ASP A 184 -3.56 13.46 -8.54
N ARG A 185 -3.63 14.49 -7.69
CA ARG A 185 -4.64 15.54 -7.93
C ARG A 185 -4.14 16.46 -9.02
N LYS A 186 -4.38 16.08 -10.27
CA LYS A 186 -4.69 17.11 -11.28
C LYS A 186 -6.01 17.75 -10.87
N LYS A 187 -5.93 18.90 -10.22
CA LYS A 187 -7.06 19.82 -10.10
C LYS A 187 -7.48 20.30 -11.48
#